data_AF-A0A5D4XP61-F1
#
_entry.id   AF-A0A5D4XP61-F1
#
_cell.length_a   1.000
_cell.length_b   1.000
_cell.length_c   1.000
_cell.angle_alpha   90.00
_cell.angle_beta   90.00
_cell.angle_gamma   90.00
#
_symmetry.space_group_name_H-M   'P 1'
#
loop_
_entity.id
_entity.type
_entity.pdbx_description
1 polymer ?
#
loop_
_entity_poly.entity_id
_entity_poly.type
_entity_poly.pdbx_seq_one_letter_code
_entity_poly.pdbx_strand_id
1 'polypeptide(L)'
;MNKESQVHRELEDWATARGLMCESFERWDAHIIRALFQDSGGDIYEFWAAADESSGANVGACLVKRGGKKYRALHHERERFSHVEHVPAGPIAAALESCLDQVHQWVSAAGHQPVVPTAGA
;
A
#
# COMPACT_ATOMS: atom_id res chain seq x y z
N MET A 1 22.24 -2.02 9.07
CA MET A 1 21.03 -1.72 8.27
C MET A 1 20.47 -0.41 8.80
N ASN A 2 20.30 0.61 7.97
CA ASN A 2 19.67 1.87 8.41
C ASN A 2 18.15 1.65 8.53
N LYS A 3 17.46 2.55 9.25
CA LYS A 3 16.03 2.41 9.57
C LYS A 3 15.15 2.34 8.32
N GLU A 4 15.50 3.11 7.30
CA GLU A 4 14.83 3.11 6.00
C GLU A 4 14.93 1.74 5.31
N SER A 5 16.13 1.17 5.22
CA SER A 5 16.33 -0.18 4.65
C SER A 5 15.58 -1.26 5.42
N GLN A 6 15.40 -1.09 6.73
CA GLN A 6 14.60 -2.01 7.54
C GLN A 6 13.11 -1.91 7.18
N VAL A 7 12.55 -0.70 7.14
CA VAL A 7 11.14 -0.45 6.78
C VAL A 7 10.85 -0.99 5.37
N HIS A 8 11.75 -0.74 4.43
CA HIS A 8 11.67 -1.24 3.06
C HIS A 8 11.64 -2.77 3.00
N ARG A 9 12.56 -3.43 3.70
CA ARG A 9 12.61 -4.89 3.75
C ARG A 9 11.36 -5.49 4.39
N GLU A 10 10.86 -4.90 5.48
CA GLU A 10 9.64 -5.38 6.14
C GLU A 10 8.42 -5.25 5.22
N LEU A 11 8.33 -4.18 4.43
CA LEU A 11 7.28 -4.02 3.41
C LEU A 11 7.39 -5.08 2.30
N GLU A 12 8.60 -5.34 1.79
CA GLU A 12 8.84 -6.36 0.77
C GLU A 12 8.49 -7.77 1.26
N ASP A 13 8.95 -8.14 2.45
CA ASP A 13 8.67 -9.44 3.07
C ASP A 13 7.15 -9.60 3.30
N TRP A 14 6.49 -8.55 3.79
CA TRP A 14 5.04 -8.51 4.00
C TRP A 14 4.26 -8.68 2.68
N ALA A 15 4.66 -7.96 1.63
CA ALA A 15 4.02 -8.00 0.31
C ALA A 15 4.18 -9.38 -0.34
N THR A 16 5.39 -9.94 -0.26
CA THR A 16 5.72 -11.27 -0.79
C THR A 16 4.87 -12.35 -0.13
N ALA A 17 4.70 -12.30 1.20
CA ALA A 17 3.88 -13.26 1.93
C ALA A 17 2.39 -13.22 1.52
N ARG A 18 1.92 -12.13 0.92
CA ARG A 18 0.54 -11.93 0.44
C ARG A 18 0.39 -12.05 -1.07
N GLY A 19 1.48 -12.36 -1.79
CA GLY A 19 1.50 -12.43 -3.25
C GLY A 19 1.26 -11.07 -3.93
N LEU A 20 1.49 -9.96 -3.22
CA LEU A 20 1.32 -8.63 -3.80
C LEU A 20 2.52 -8.28 -4.68
N MET A 21 2.26 -7.49 -5.74
CA MET A 21 3.33 -6.98 -6.59
C MET A 21 4.08 -5.88 -5.85
N CYS A 22 5.39 -6.05 -5.66
CA CYS A 22 6.25 -5.04 -5.05
C CYS A 22 7.01 -4.28 -6.15
N GLU A 23 7.02 -2.96 -6.08
CA GLU A 23 7.75 -2.08 -6.99
C GLU A 23 8.69 -1.17 -6.20
N SER A 24 9.90 -1.01 -6.70
CA SER A 24 10.85 0.00 -6.23
C SER A 24 11.19 0.99 -7.33
N PHE A 25 11.28 2.27 -6.99
CA PHE A 25 11.68 3.32 -7.92
C PHE A 25 12.30 4.50 -7.20
N GLU A 26 13.17 5.21 -7.92
CA GLU A 26 13.79 6.45 -7.43
C GLU A 26 12.90 7.65 -7.77
N ARG A 27 12.67 8.52 -6.78
CA ARG A 27 11.98 9.80 -7.01
C ARG A 27 12.52 10.86 -6.07
N TRP A 28 13.00 11.97 -6.65
CA TRP A 28 13.50 13.13 -5.88
C TRP A 28 14.54 12.73 -4.81
N ASP A 29 15.50 11.89 -5.22
CA ASP A 29 16.58 11.35 -4.37
C ASP A 29 16.11 10.45 -3.20
N ALA A 30 14.84 10.00 -3.23
CA ALA A 30 14.31 9.00 -2.31
C ALA A 30 14.09 7.66 -3.03
N HIS A 31 14.55 6.59 -2.41
CA HIS A 31 14.22 5.22 -2.81
C HIS A 31 12.83 4.88 -2.29
N ILE A 32 11.85 4.70 -3.17
CA ILE A 32 10.47 4.41 -2.78
C ILE A 32 10.19 2.95 -3.06
N ILE A 33 9.67 2.25 -2.06
CA ILE A 33 9.10 0.90 -2.22
C ILE A 33 7.60 0.96 -1.95
N ARG A 34 6.83 0.28 -2.81
CA ARG A 34 5.39 0.12 -2.64
C ARG A 34 4.94 -1.29 -2.99
N ALA A 35 3.89 -1.75 -2.32
CA ALA A 35 3.17 -2.95 -2.71
C ALA A 35 1.84 -2.58 -3.37
N LEU A 36 1.43 -3.33 -4.40
CA LEU A 36 0.22 -3.07 -5.16
C LEU A 36 -0.80 -4.19 -4.95
N PHE A 37 -2.04 -3.77 -4.73
CA PHE A 37 -3.21 -4.65 -4.69
C PHE A 37 -4.23 -4.19 -5.73
N GLN A 38 -4.80 -5.16 -6.45
CA GLN A 38 -5.82 -4.91 -7.46
C GLN A 38 -7.13 -5.60 -7.05
N ASP A 39 -8.25 -4.94 -7.29
CA ASP A 39 -9.58 -5.53 -7.14
C ASP A 39 -10.23 -5.93 -8.48
N SER A 40 -11.37 -6.60 -8.40
CA SER A 40 -12.11 -7.09 -9.57
C SER A 40 -12.67 -5.97 -10.46
N GLY A 41 -12.76 -4.74 -9.96
CA GLY A 41 -13.15 -3.55 -10.73
C GLY A 41 -11.98 -2.94 -11.52
N GLY A 42 -10.76 -3.45 -11.32
CA GLY A 42 -9.54 -2.90 -11.90
C GLY A 42 -9.03 -1.66 -11.17
N ASP A 43 -9.51 -1.41 -9.95
CA ASP A 43 -8.93 -0.41 -9.06
C ASP A 43 -7.60 -0.95 -8.51
N ILE A 44 -6.59 -0.08 -8.43
CA ILE A 44 -5.27 -0.41 -7.89
C ILE A 44 -5.04 0.46 -6.66
N TYR A 45 -4.66 -0.20 -5.58
CA TYR A 45 -4.31 0.38 -4.30
C TYR A 45 -2.81 0.16 -4.08
N GLU A 46 -2.12 1.17 -3.57
CA GLU A 46 -0.72 1.06 -3.16
C GLU A 46 -0.61 1.06 -1.64
N PHE A 47 0.28 0.23 -1.11
CA PHE A 47 0.75 0.25 0.27
C PHE A 47 2.18 0.78 0.28
N TRP A 48 2.49 1.66 1.21
CA TRP A 48 3.81 2.26 1.35
C TRP A 48 4.17 2.36 2.82
N ALA A 49 5.47 2.40 3.08
CA ALA A 49 6.01 2.67 4.40
C ALA A 49 7.24 3.56 4.27
N ALA A 50 7.31 4.59 5.12
CA ALA A 50 8.42 5.54 5.15
C ALA A 50 8.93 5.67 6.58
N ALA A 51 10.24 5.52 6.77
CA ALA A 51 10.85 5.74 8.07
C ALA A 51 10.70 7.22 8.47
N ASP A 52 10.25 7.46 9.70
CA ASP A 52 10.29 8.79 10.30
C ASP A 52 11.63 8.93 11.04
N GLU A 53 12.41 9.96 10.69
CA GLU A 53 13.73 10.22 11.25
C GLU A 53 13.71 10.41 12.78
N SER A 54 12.57 10.82 13.35
CA SER A 54 12.46 11.27 14.74
C SER A 54 11.93 10.21 15.71
N SER A 55 11.00 9.33 15.30
CA SER A 55 10.32 8.45 16.29
C SER A 55 9.71 7.14 15.79
N GLY A 56 9.62 6.88 14.49
CA GLY A 56 8.78 5.76 14.02
C GLY A 56 8.83 5.48 12.54
N ALA A 57 7.71 5.02 11.98
CA ALA A 57 7.48 4.92 10.56
C ALA A 57 6.03 5.34 10.25
N ASN A 58 5.83 5.97 9.11
CA ASN A 58 4.49 6.17 8.56
C ASN A 58 4.20 5.01 7.62
N VAL A 59 3.06 4.38 7.79
CA VAL A 59 2.58 3.26 6.98
C VAL A 59 1.23 3.68 6.41
N GLY A 60 1.00 3.44 5.13
CA GLY A 60 -0.26 3.87 4.54
C GLY A 60 -0.69 3.05 3.36
N ALA A 61 -1.97 3.20 3.03
CA ALA A 61 -2.58 2.70 1.82
C ALA A 61 -3.34 3.81 1.11
N CYS A 62 -3.28 3.84 -0.22
CA CYS A 62 -4.15 4.72 -0.98
C CYS A 62 -4.53 4.16 -2.36
N LEU A 63 -5.67 4.59 -2.87
CA LEU A 63 -6.10 4.28 -4.22
C LEU A 63 -5.29 5.10 -5.24
N VAL A 64 -4.60 4.42 -6.14
CA VAL A 64 -3.75 5.04 -7.18
C VAL A 64 -4.33 4.97 -8.58
N LYS A 65 -5.25 4.02 -8.82
CA LYS A 65 -5.96 3.90 -10.09
C LYS A 65 -7.38 3.43 -9.84
N ARG A 66 -8.33 4.02 -10.56
CA ARG A 66 -9.74 3.63 -10.50
C ARG A 66 -10.24 3.11 -11.84
N GLY A 67 -10.08 1.80 -12.07
CA GLY A 67 -10.53 1.09 -13.28
C GLY A 67 -10.31 1.86 -14.59
N GLY A 68 -11.26 1.74 -15.52
CA GLY A 68 -11.29 2.49 -16.79
C GLY A 68 -11.68 3.97 -16.68
N LYS A 69 -11.71 4.56 -15.48
CA LYS A 69 -12.12 5.97 -15.29
C LYS A 69 -10.94 6.92 -15.50
N LYS A 70 -11.24 8.13 -16.01
CA LYS A 70 -10.24 9.19 -16.20
C LYS A 70 -9.77 9.75 -14.85
N TYR A 71 -8.46 10.02 -14.76
CA TYR A 71 -7.73 10.50 -13.56
C TYR A 71 -8.38 11.67 -12.78
N ARG A 72 -9.19 12.52 -13.44
CA ARG A 72 -9.81 13.70 -12.82
C ARG A 72 -10.89 13.36 -11.77
N ALA A 73 -11.56 12.22 -11.89
CA ALA A 73 -12.51 11.74 -10.89
C ALA A 73 -11.80 11.20 -9.63
N LEU A 74 -10.60 10.65 -9.80
CA LEU A 74 -9.80 10.07 -8.71
C LEU A 74 -9.33 11.13 -7.71
N HIS A 75 -8.91 12.32 -8.20
CA HIS A 75 -8.31 13.34 -7.32
C HIS A 75 -9.24 13.83 -6.21
N HIS A 76 -10.53 14.02 -6.51
CA HIS A 76 -11.52 14.45 -5.50
C HIS A 76 -11.97 13.32 -4.57
N GLU A 77 -11.86 12.07 -5.02
CA GLU A 77 -12.22 10.90 -4.21
C GLU A 77 -11.05 10.40 -3.36
N ARG A 78 -9.80 10.76 -3.70
CA ARG A 78 -8.57 10.24 -3.08
C ARG A 78 -8.50 10.45 -1.57
N GLU A 79 -9.06 11.55 -1.05
CA GLU A 79 -9.17 11.78 0.40
C GLU A 79 -9.98 10.69 1.12
N ARG A 80 -10.94 10.06 0.42
CA ARG A 80 -11.76 8.97 0.96
C ARG A 80 -11.10 7.59 0.84
N PHE A 81 -10.05 7.48 0.04
CA PHE A 81 -9.30 6.25 -0.20
C PHE A 81 -7.83 6.47 0.10
N SER A 82 -7.58 7.07 1.27
CA SER A 82 -6.25 7.28 1.83
C SER A 82 -6.33 6.98 3.31
N HIS A 83 -5.43 6.14 3.79
CA HIS A 83 -5.30 5.77 5.19
C HIS A 83 -3.82 5.77 5.56
N VAL A 84 -3.47 6.38 6.68
CA VAL A 84 -2.09 6.50 7.15
C VAL A 84 -2.06 6.30 8.64
N GLU A 85 -1.16 5.44 9.09
CA GLU A 85 -0.87 5.17 10.49
C GLU A 85 0.58 5.54 10.78
N HIS A 86 0.79 6.24 11.89
CA HIS A 86 2.11 6.41 12.45
C HIS A 86 2.36 5.30 13.48
N VAL A 87 3.39 4.49 13.26
CA VAL A 87 3.81 3.47 14.21
C VAL A 87 5.11 3.86 14.90
N PRO A 88 5.23 3.62 16.23
CA PRO A 88 6.48 3.83 16.94
C PRO A 88 7.57 2.90 16.40
N ALA A 89 8.83 3.19 16.72
CA ALA A 89 9.97 2.37 16.32
C ALA A 89 9.76 0.88 16.70
N GLY A 90 9.47 0.06 15.69
CA GLY A 90 9.08 -1.34 15.84
C GLY A 90 8.60 -1.92 14.50
N PRO A 91 8.17 -3.19 14.49
CA PRO A 91 7.73 -3.86 13.28
C PRO A 91 6.51 -3.18 12.64
N ILE A 92 6.58 -2.91 11.34
CA ILE A 92 5.50 -2.22 10.60
C ILE A 92 4.39 -3.17 10.13
N ALA A 93 4.61 -4.48 10.21
CA ALA A 93 3.72 -5.51 9.66
C ALA A 93 2.28 -5.40 10.18
N ALA A 94 2.08 -5.09 11.46
CA ALA A 94 0.73 -4.93 12.02
C ALA A 94 -0.02 -3.72 11.44
N ALA A 95 0.67 -2.61 11.18
CA ALA A 95 0.07 -1.45 10.52
C ALA A 95 -0.22 -1.72 9.04
N LEU A 96 0.63 -2.51 8.38
CA LEU A 96 0.36 -2.96 7.01
C LEU A 96 -0.87 -3.87 6.95
N GLU A 97 -1.09 -4.75 7.94
CA GLU A 97 -2.34 -5.52 8.05
C GLU A 97 -3.57 -4.62 8.23
N SER A 98 -3.49 -3.64 9.14
CA SER A 98 -4.57 -2.67 9.35
C SER A 98 -4.89 -1.89 8.06
N CYS A 99 -3.87 -1.49 7.32
CA CYS A 99 -4.03 -0.87 6.01
C CYS A 99 -4.70 -1.80 4.99
N LEU A 100 -4.35 -3.09 4.97
CA LEU A 100 -4.96 -4.07 4.09
C LEU A 100 -6.44 -4.31 4.44
N ASP A 101 -6.78 -4.40 5.73
CA ASP A 101 -8.15 -4.48 6.19
C ASP A 101 -8.96 -3.26 5.76
N GLN A 102 -8.37 -2.07 5.84
CA GLN A 102 -9.01 -0.84 5.36
C GLN A 102 -9.26 -0.86 3.84
N VAL A 103 -8.30 -1.37 3.06
CA VAL A 103 -8.48 -1.58 1.61
C VAL A 103 -9.59 -2.59 1.34
N HIS A 104 -9.65 -3.72 2.05
CA HIS A 104 -10.74 -4.68 1.91
C HIS A 104 -12.12 -4.07 2.19
N GLN A 105 -12.23 -3.19 3.18
CA GLN A 105 -13.47 -2.45 3.43
C GLN A 105 -13.86 -1.54 2.26
N TRP A 106 -12.89 -0.84 1.65
CA TRP A 106 -13.14 -0.01 0.47
C TRP A 106 -13.60 -0.83 -0.73
N VAL A 107 -12.93 -1.95 -0.99
CA VAL A 107 -13.26 -2.91 -2.05
C VAL A 107 -14.67 -3.44 -1.87
N SER A 108 -15.02 -3.85 -0.64
CA SER A 108 -16.35 -4.34 -0.30
C SER A 108 -17.42 -3.26 -0.46
N ALA A 109 -17.17 -2.04 0.00
CA ALA A 109 -18.09 -0.91 -0.14
C ALA A 109 -18.33 -0.52 -1.62
N ALA A 110 -17.37 -0.76 -2.50
CA ALA A 110 -17.51 -0.57 -3.94
C ALA A 110 -18.27 -1.73 -4.63
N GLY A 111 -18.59 -2.81 -3.92
CA GLY A 111 -19.17 -4.03 -4.49
C GLY A 111 -18.18 -4.84 -5.33
N HIS A 112 -16.87 -4.60 -5.15
CA HIS A 112 -15.81 -5.34 -5.82
C HIS A 112 -15.37 -6.54 -4.96
N GLN A 113 -14.49 -7.37 -5.52
CA GLN A 113 -13.85 -8.49 -4.82
C GLN A 113 -12.32 -8.33 -4.90
N PRO A 114 -11.57 -8.74 -3.86
CA PRO A 114 -10.11 -8.88 -3.97
C PRO A 114 -9.72 -9.77 -5.14
N VAL A 115 -8.75 -9.33 -5.95
CA VAL A 115 -8.10 -10.27 -6.88
C VAL A 115 -7.06 -11.03 -6.06
N VAL A 116 -7.34 -12.29 -5.77
CA VAL A 116 -6.32 -13.18 -5.22
C VAL A 116 -5.28 -13.37 -6.32
N PRO A 117 -3.99 -13.05 -6.07
CA PRO A 117 -2.93 -13.43 -6.99
C PRO A 117 -3.00 -14.95 -7.12
N THR A 118 -3.41 -15.45 -8.29
CA THR A 118 -3.25 -16.88 -8.57
C THR A 118 -1.77 -17.16 -8.53
N ALA A 119 -1.32 -17.83 -7.46
CA ALA A 119 0.00 -18.45 -7.44
C ALA A 119 0.13 -19.27 -8.74
N GLY A 120 1.23 -19.05 -9.45
CA GLY A 120 1.36 -19.30 -10.88
C GLY A 120 0.88 -20.66 -11.38
N ALA A 121 0.34 -20.61 -12.60
CA ALA A 121 0.39 -21.73 -13.54
C ALA A 121 1.82 -21.88 -14.08
#